data_AF-A0A7V9IA11-F1
#
_entry.id   AF-A0A7V9IA11-F1
#
_cell.length_a   1.000
_cell.length_b   1.000
_cell.length_c   1.000
_cell.angle_alpha   90.00
_cell.angle_beta   90.00
_cell.angle_gamma   90.00
#
_symmetry.space_group_name_H-M   'P 1'
#
loop_
_entity.id
_entity.type
_entity.pdbx_description
1 polymer ?
#
loop_
_entity_poly.entity_id
_entity_poly.type
_entity_poly.pdbx_seq_one_letter_code
_entity_poly.pdbx_strand_id
1 'polypeptide(L)' 'MRLDRASRRAWLRGQELPLTPTAVALFEYLMTHSDELVSRDRLLDAV' A
#
# COMPACT_ATOMS: atom_id res chain seq x y z
N MET A 1 6.94 1.79 -10.11
CA MET A 1 5.66 1.25 -9.62
C MET A 1 4.69 2.41 -9.51
N ARG A 2 3.40 2.23 -9.82
CA ARG A 2 2.40 3.31 -9.84
C ARG A 2 1.22 2.93 -8.95
N LEU A 3 0.72 3.88 -8.18
CA LEU A 3 -0.50 3.76 -7.40
C LEU A 3 -1.43 4.91 -7.81
N ASP A 4 -2.68 4.58 -8.12
CA ASP A 4 -3.77 5.54 -8.20
C ASP A 4 -4.64 5.36 -6.95
N ARG A 5 -4.56 6.34 -6.04
CA ARG A 5 -5.25 6.32 -4.75
C ARG A 5 -6.77 6.53 -4.89
N ALA A 6 -7.19 7.29 -5.90
CA ALA A 6 -8.61 7.58 -6.10
C ALA A 6 -9.36 6.34 -6.58
N SER A 7 -8.75 5.59 -7.50
CA SER A 7 -9.33 4.34 -8.01
C SER A 7 -8.88 3.08 -7.25
N ARG A 8 -7.97 3.21 -6.27
CA ARG A 8 -7.37 2.11 -5.50
C ARG A 8 -6.71 1.04 -6.39
N ARG A 9 -6.07 1.47 -7.48
CA ARG A 9 -5.41 0.60 -8.46
C ARG A 9 -3.90 0.74 -8.38
N ALA A 10 -3.20 -0.39 -8.45
CA ALA A 10 -1.74 -0.42 -8.43
C ALA A 10 -1.19 -1.11 -9.67
N TRP A 11 -0.04 -0.64 -10.14
CA TRP A 11 0.69 -1.26 -11.25
C TRP A 11 2.16 -1.47 -10.89
N LEU A 12 2.65 -2.67 -11.18
CA LEU A 12 4.05 -3.02 -11.08
C LEU A 12 4.55 -3.44 -12.46
N ARG A 13 5.60 -2.76 -12.95
CA ARG A 13 6.17 -3.00 -14.29
C ARG A 13 5.10 -2.97 -15.42
N GLY A 14 4.11 -2.09 -15.28
CA GLY A 14 3.02 -1.94 -16.26
C GLY A 14 1.89 -2.97 -16.15
N GLN A 15 2.02 -3.99 -15.29
CA GLN A 15 0.97 -4.95 -14.99
C GLN A 15 0.11 -4.45 -13.83
N GLU A 16 -1.21 -4.50 -13.97
CA GLU A 16 -2.14 -4.17 -12.89
C GLU A 16 -2.14 -5.26 -11.83
N LEU A 17 -2.09 -4.85 -10.56
CA LEU A 17 -2.17 -5.73 -9.42
C LEU A 17 -3.59 -5.70 -8.84
N PRO A 18 -4.29 -6.84 -8.76
CA PRO A 18 -5.58 -6.91 -8.08
C PRO A 18 -5.35 -6.87 -6.56
N LEU A 19 -5.37 -5.68 -5.99
CA LEU A 19 -5.23 -5.48 -4.55
C LEU A 19 -6.59 -5.50 -3.86
N THR A 20 -6.65 -6.16 -2.69
CA THR A 20 -7.79 -6.04 -1.79
C THR A 20 -7.81 -4.64 -1.16
N PRO A 21 -8.95 -4.15 -0.65
CA PRO A 21 -9.00 -2.86 0.04
C PRO A 21 -7.99 -2.75 1.19
N THR A 22 -7.81 -3.82 1.97
CA THR A 22 -6.81 -3.88 3.04
C THR A 22 -5.37 -3.81 2.51
N ALA A 23 -5.08 -4.48 1.40
CA ALA A 23 -3.75 -4.41 0.79
C ALA A 23 -3.44 -2.99 0.28
N VAL A 24 -4.44 -2.28 -0.26
CA VAL A 24 -4.29 -0.87 -0.67
C VAL A 24 -4.00 0.02 0.53
N ALA A 25 -4.77 -0.11 1.63
CA ALA A 25 -4.54 0.68 2.85
C ALA A 25 -3.14 0.45 3.42
N LEU A 26 -2.70 -0.81 3.51
CA LEU A 26 -1.36 -1.16 3.97
C LEU A 26 -0.29 -0.55 3.06
N PHE A 27 -0.52 -0.61 1.75
CA PHE A 27 0.40 -0.08 0.76
C PHE A 27 0.53 1.45 0.86
N GLU A 28 -0.59 2.16 1.03
CA GLU A 28 -0.59 3.60 1.28
C GLU A 28 0.12 3.99 2.57
N TYR A 29 -0.04 3.20 3.63
CA TYR A 29 0.66 3.40 4.90
C TYR A 29 2.17 3.25 4.72
N LEU A 30 2.62 2.18 4.06
CA LEU A 30 4.04 1.93 3.78
C LEU A 30 4.64 3.00 2.87
N MET A 31 3.90 3.49 1.86
CA MET A 31 4.37 4.60 1.02
C MET A 31 4.52 5.90 1.79
N THR A 32 3.70 6.12 2.83
CA THR A 32 3.80 7.31 3.69
C THR A 32 5.03 7.26 4.59
N HIS A 33 5.49 6.05 4.94
CA HIS A 33 6.60 5.81 5.86
C HIS A 33 7.73 5.00 5.19
N SER A 34 8.07 5.33 3.94
CA SER A 34 8.95 4.48 3.11
C SER A 34 10.37 4.28 3.65
N ASP A 35 10.86 5.22 4.44
CA ASP A 35 12.20 5.16 5.07
C ASP A 35 12.16 4.64 6.52
N GLU A 36 10.97 4.30 7.03
CA GLU A 36 10.83 3.76 8.39
C GLU A 36 10.74 2.24 8.39
N LEU A 37 11.39 1.62 9.38
CA LEU A 37 11.13 0.23 9.71
C LEU A 37 9.75 0.14 10.37
N VAL A 38 8.76 -0.35 9.63
CA VAL A 38 7.41 -0.57 10.16
C VAL A 38 7.28 -1.99 10.70
N SER A 39 6.97 -2.13 12.00
CA SER A 39 6.68 -3.43 12.62
C SER A 39 5.26 -3.91 12.27
N ARG A 40 5.04 -5.23 12.39
CA ARG A 40 3.72 -5.83 12.13
C ARG A 40 2.64 -5.27 13.04
N ASP A 41 2.91 -5.11 14.34
CA ASP A 41 1.95 -4.58 15.30
C ASP A 41 1.55 -3.13 14.97
N ARG A 42 2.52 -2.29 14.59
CA ARG A 42 2.26 -0.90 14.16
C ARG A 42 1.42 -0.83 12.89
N LEU A 43 1.58 -1.79 11.97
CA LEU A 43 0.71 -1.89 10.79
C LEU A 43 -0.73 -2.24 11.17
N LEU A 44 -0.91 -3.19 12.11
CA LEU A 44 -2.23 -3.64 12.55
C LEU A 44 -2.99 -2.56 13.32
N ASP A 45 -2.28 -1.67 14.03
CA ASP A 45 -2.90 -0.54 14.74
C ASP A 45 -3.33 0.60 13.79
N ALA A 46 -2.76 0.66 12.58
CA ALA A 46 -2.91 1.79 11.67
C ALA A 46 -3.94 1.60 10.54
N VAL A 47 -4.43 0.37 10.32
CA VAL A 47 -5.34 0.02 9.21
C VAL A 47 -6.64 -0.63 9.66
#